data_AF-A0A4Q2ZCE1-F1
#
_entry.id   AF-A0A4Q2ZCE1-F1
#
_cell.length_a   1.000
_cell.length_b   1.000
_cell.length_c   1.000
_cell.angle_alpha   90.00
_cell.angle_beta   90.00
_cell.angle_gamma   90.00
#
_symmetry.space_group_name_H-M   'P 1'
#
loop_
_entity.id
_entity.type
_entity.pdbx_description
1 polymer ?
#
loop_
_entity_poly.entity_id
_entity_poly.type
_entity_poly.pdbx_seq_one_letter_code
_entity_poly.pdbx_strand_id
1 'polypeptide(L)'
;NCNYPQLKYAKWWLTQLRRWGFTKGAPDYEGVAKQVMRSDIYEEAMKEIGYMHGGASMEKDSFFDGSVFDPAGDMEAYAASFAVKTLKG
;
A
#
# COMPACT_ATOMS: atom_id res chain seq x y z
N ASN A 1 12.47 -8.09 5.78
CA ASN A 1 12.63 -6.64 6.00
C ASN A 1 11.31 -6.11 6.58
N CYS A 2 11.21 -5.95 7.91
CA CYS A 2 9.93 -5.69 8.60
C CYS A 2 9.67 -4.21 8.92
N ASN A 3 10.75 -3.43 9.09
CA ASN A 3 10.67 -2.09 9.68
C ASN A 3 10.63 -0.96 8.65
N TYR A 4 11.05 -1.23 7.40
CA TYR A 4 11.03 -0.20 6.36
C TYR A 4 9.57 0.13 5.99
N PRO A 5 9.15 1.41 6.05
CA PRO A 5 7.79 1.81 5.72
C PRO A 5 7.53 1.66 4.21
N GLN A 6 6.96 0.52 3.82
CA GLN A 6 6.72 0.19 2.43
C GLN A 6 5.51 0.94 1.86
N LEU A 7 5.73 1.75 0.83
CA LEU A 7 4.67 2.47 0.12
C LEU A 7 3.59 1.52 -0.43
N LYS A 8 3.99 0.31 -0.87
CA LYS A 8 3.06 -0.70 -1.39
C LYS A 8 1.96 -1.07 -0.40
N TYR A 9 2.27 -1.15 0.89
CA TYR A 9 1.26 -1.52 1.90
C TYR A 9 0.28 -0.38 2.18
N ALA A 10 0.72 0.88 2.11
CA ALA A 10 -0.21 2.00 2.21
C ALA A 10 -1.22 1.99 1.06
N LYS A 11 -0.78 1.73 -0.17
CA LYS A 11 -1.69 1.56 -1.32
C LYS A 11 -2.65 0.40 -1.10
N TRP A 12 -2.15 -0.76 -0.64
CA TRP A 12 -3.00 -1.90 -0.34
C TRP A 12 -4.08 -1.56 0.70
N TRP A 13 -3.71 -0.89 1.80
CA TRP A 13 -4.66 -0.44 2.82
C TRP A 13 -5.74 0.47 2.22
N LEU A 14 -5.36 1.44 1.37
CA LEU A 14 -6.33 2.30 0.69
C LEU A 14 -7.29 1.49 -0.19
N THR A 15 -6.82 0.43 -0.87
CA THR A 15 -7.72 -0.47 -1.64
C THR A 15 -8.71 -1.21 -0.75
N GLN A 16 -8.31 -1.62 0.47
CA GLN A 16 -9.22 -2.29 1.39
C GLN A 16 -10.21 -1.31 2.04
N LEU A 17 -9.77 -0.10 2.35
CA LEU A 17 -10.68 0.97 2.81
C LEU A 17 -11.71 1.32 1.73
N ARG A 18 -11.27 1.38 0.47
CA ARG A 18 -12.15 1.53 -0.69
C ARG A 18 -13.15 0.37 -0.76
N ARG A 19 -12.67 -0.88 -0.74
CA ARG A 19 -13.47 -2.11 -0.79
C ARG A 19 -14.61 -2.12 0.23
N TRP A 20 -14.33 -1.67 1.46
CA TRP A 20 -15.29 -1.66 2.56
C TRP A 20 -16.12 -0.37 2.66
N GLY A 21 -16.03 0.54 1.69
CA GLY A 21 -16.85 1.74 1.64
C GLY A 21 -16.56 2.74 2.77
N PHE A 22 -15.31 2.75 3.25
CA PHE A 22 -14.80 3.77 4.19
C PHE A 22 -14.35 5.05 3.47
N THR A 23 -14.24 5.02 2.14
CA THR A 23 -13.97 6.19 1.30
C THR A 23 -15.26 6.65 0.60
N LYS A 24 -15.36 7.95 0.30
CA LYS A 24 -16.49 8.54 -0.44
C LYS A 24 -16.43 8.32 -1.97
N GLY A 25 -15.44 7.56 -2.45
CA GLY A 25 -15.08 7.35 -3.85
C GLY A 25 -13.69 6.72 -3.96
N ALA A 26 -13.12 6.67 -5.16
CA ALA A 26 -11.73 6.26 -5.37
C ALA A 26 -10.78 7.29 -4.72
N PRO A 27 -9.97 6.90 -3.71
CA PRO A 27 -8.95 7.79 -3.16
C PRO A 27 -7.80 8.00 -4.14
N ASP A 28 -7.05 9.09 -3.97
CA ASP A 28 -5.73 9.22 -4.61
C ASP A 28 -4.75 8.25 -3.94
N TYR A 29 -4.68 7.04 -4.49
CA TYR A 29 -3.86 5.95 -3.95
C TYR A 29 -2.38 6.30 -3.84
N GLU A 30 -1.85 7.07 -4.79
CA GLU A 30 -0.45 7.45 -4.83
C GLU A 30 -0.17 8.68 -3.97
N GLY A 31 -0.97 9.74 -4.13
CA GLY A 31 -0.79 10.99 -3.43
C GLY A 31 -0.91 10.81 -1.93
N VAL A 32 -1.95 10.13 -1.45
CA VAL A 32 -2.16 9.88 -0.02
C VAL A 32 -1.05 9.01 0.54
N ALA A 33 -0.67 7.94 -0.17
CA ALA A 33 0.41 7.06 0.28
C ALA A 33 1.73 7.83 0.41
N LYS A 34 2.09 8.69 -0.55
CA LYS A 34 3.31 9.51 -0.49
C LYS A 34 3.29 10.59 0.58
N GLN A 35 2.13 11.15 0.90
CA GLN A 35 1.99 12.15 1.96
C GLN A 35 2.15 11.54 3.36
N VAL A 36 1.66 10.31 3.55
CA VAL A 36 1.64 9.65 4.87
C VAL A 36 2.92 8.83 5.11
N MET A 37 3.41 8.13 4.10
CA MET A 37 4.58 7.25 4.24
C MET A 37 5.86 8.06 4.18
N ARG A 38 6.51 8.23 5.34
CA ARG A 38 7.76 8.98 5.50
C ARG A 38 8.98 8.06 5.54
N SER A 39 9.27 7.41 4.41
CA SER A 39 10.47 6.58 4.27
C SER A 39 11.76 7.39 4.32
N ASP A 40 11.70 8.66 3.94
CA ASP A 40 12.79 9.63 4.08
C ASP A 40 13.29 9.74 5.53
N ILE A 41 12.38 9.91 6.50
CA ILE A 41 12.74 9.99 7.93
C ILE A 41 13.38 8.67 8.39
N TYR A 42 12.83 7.54 7.95
CA TYR A 42 13.40 6.23 8.27
C TYR A 42 14.83 6.11 7.72
N GLU A 43 15.03 6.44 6.45
CA GLU A 43 16.35 6.37 5.80
C GLU A 43 17.38 7.28 6.45
N GLU A 44 17.00 8.50 6.86
CA GLU A 44 17.86 9.40 7.63
C GLU A 44 18.29 8.78 8.96
N ALA A 45 17.34 8.27 9.75
CA ALA A 45 17.64 7.63 11.02
C ALA A 45 18.52 6.38 10.87
N MET A 46 18.29 5.56 9.83
CA MET A 46 19.11 4.37 9.58
C MET A 46 20.54 4.73 9.14
N LYS A 47 20.72 5.84 8.41
CA LYS A 47 22.04 6.36 8.04
C LYS A 47 22.83 6.82 9.27
N GLU A 48 22.18 7.50 10.21
CA GLU A 48 22.83 7.98 11.45
C GLU A 48 23.40 6.82 12.29
N ILE A 49 22.69 5.71 12.36
CA ILE A 49 23.12 4.52 13.12
C ILE A 49 23.97 3.54 12.29
N GLY A 50 24.25 3.85 11.02
CA GLY A 50 25.05 3.02 10.12
C GLY A 50 24.41 1.68 9.76
N TYR A 51 23.09 1.55 9.84
CA TYR A 51 22.39 0.30 9.55
C TYR A 51 21.91 0.25 8.09
N MET A 52 22.23 -0.84 7.39
CA MET A 52 21.75 -1.08 6.03
C MET A 52 20.37 -1.75 6.05
N HIS A 53 19.37 -1.08 5.50
CA HIS A 53 18.03 -1.63 5.30
C HIS A 53 17.83 -2.07 3.84
N GLY A 54 16.91 -3.01 3.60
CA GLY A 54 16.60 -3.52 2.26
C GLY A 54 15.74 -2.62 1.37
N GLY A 55 15.62 -1.32 1.71
CA GLY A 55 14.88 -0.33 0.91
C GLY A 55 13.40 -0.60 0.65
N ALA A 56 12.87 0.17 -0.31
CA ALA A 56 11.52 0.02 -0.83
C ALA A 56 11.42 -1.23 -1.72
N SER A 57 10.33 -1.98 -1.57
CA SER A 57 9.96 -3.13 -2.38
C SER A 57 8.67 -2.84 -3.13
N MET A 58 8.65 -3.21 -4.40
CA MET A 58 7.47 -3.19 -5.28
C MET A 58 7.07 -4.61 -5.71
N GLU A 59 7.51 -5.62 -4.97
CA GLU A 59 7.14 -7.00 -5.23
C GLU A 59 5.66 -7.23 -4.97
N LYS A 60 5.06 -8.11 -5.79
CA LYS A 60 3.67 -8.54 -5.67
C LYS A 60 3.49 -9.40 -4.43
N ASP A 61 2.35 -9.23 -3.76
CA ASP A 61 2.00 -10.01 -2.57
C ASP A 61 0.87 -10.99 -2.92
N SER A 62 1.03 -12.26 -2.57
CA SER A 62 0.00 -13.28 -2.75
C SER A 62 -0.68 -13.59 -1.42
N PHE A 63 -2.01 -13.64 -1.43
CA PHE A 63 -2.82 -13.98 -0.25
C PHE A 63 -3.24 -15.45 -0.28
N PHE A 64 -3.71 -15.94 0.88
CA PHE A 64 -4.06 -17.34 1.08
C PHE A 64 -5.20 -17.84 0.18
N ASP A 65 -6.05 -16.94 -0.31
CA ASP A 65 -7.18 -17.23 -1.20
C ASP A 65 -6.79 -17.20 -2.69
N GLY A 66 -5.50 -17.04 -2.99
CA GLY A 66 -4.97 -16.94 -4.35
C GLY A 66 -5.08 -15.53 -4.95
N SER A 67 -5.63 -14.55 -4.23
CA SER A 67 -5.60 -13.17 -4.70
C SER A 67 -4.16 -12.63 -4.69
N VAL A 68 -3.84 -11.82 -5.69
CA VAL A 68 -2.51 -11.21 -5.83
C VAL A 68 -2.66 -9.71 -5.86
N PHE A 69 -1.94 -9.02 -4.98
CA PHE A 69 -1.80 -7.58 -4.98
C PHE A 69 -0.56 -7.16 -5.75
N ASP A 70 -0.76 -6.34 -6.78
CA ASP A 70 0.31 -5.74 -7.57
C ASP A 70 0.39 -4.22 -7.26
N PRO A 71 1.42 -3.75 -6.55
CA PRO A 71 1.54 -2.34 -6.17
C PRO A 71 1.84 -1.37 -7.32
N ALA A 72 2.16 -1.90 -8.51
CA ALA A 72 2.28 -1.13 -9.75
C ALA A 72 1.06 -1.28 -10.68
N GLY A 73 0.08 -2.10 -10.28
CA GLY A 73 -1.13 -2.36 -11.05
C GLY A 73 -2.22 -1.30 -10.89
N ASP A 74 -3.45 -1.66 -11.25
CA ASP A 74 -4.62 -0.81 -11.05
C ASP A 74 -5.25 -1.07 -9.68
N MET A 75 -5.10 -0.09 -8.79
CA MET A 75 -5.59 -0.13 -7.41
C MET A 75 -7.11 -0.14 -7.32
N GLU A 76 -7.81 0.54 -8.23
CA GLU A 76 -9.28 0.57 -8.25
C GLU A 76 -9.83 -0.76 -8.78
N ALA A 77 -9.23 -1.30 -9.85
CA ALA A 77 -9.59 -2.62 -10.36
C ALA A 77 -9.36 -3.71 -9.30
N TYR A 78 -8.25 -3.65 -8.57
CA TYR A 78 -7.98 -4.56 -7.46
C TYR A 78 -9.06 -4.43 -6.35
N ALA A 79 -9.40 -3.22 -5.91
CA ALA A 79 -10.43 -3.00 -4.90
C ALA A 79 -11.83 -3.51 -5.34
N ALA A 80 -12.15 -3.42 -6.64
CA ALA A 80 -13.41 -3.88 -7.21
C ALA A 80 -13.44 -5.39 -7.54
N SER A 81 -12.28 -6.05 -7.62
CA SER A 81 -12.18 -7.47 -8.02
C SER A 81 -12.80 -8.45 -7.02
N PHE A 82 -12.92 -8.06 -5.75
CA PHE A 82 -13.44 -8.93 -4.70
C PHE A 82 -14.94 -9.22 -4.85
N ALA A 83 -15.32 -10.48 -4.64
CA ALA A 83 -16.73 -10.90 -4.67
C ALA A 83 -17.57 -10.16 -3.60
N VAL A 84 -17.03 -10.04 -2.37
CA VAL A 84 -17.66 -9.28 -1.29
C VAL A 84 -17.01 -7.90 -1.17
N LYS A 85 -17.81 -6.87 -1.44
CA LYS A 85 -17.42 -5.45 -1.42
C LYS A 85 -18.64 -4.56 -1.16
N THR A 86 -18.41 -3.38 -0.58
CA THR A 86 -19.42 -2.36 -0.28
C THR A 86 -18.96 -0.99 -0.79
N LEU A 87 -18.51 -0.95 -2.05
CA LEU A 87 -18.05 0.27 -2.70
C LEU A 87 -19.15 1.35 -2.63
N LYS A 88 -18.76 2.56 -2.23
CA LYS A 88 -19.65 3.74 -2.15
C LYS A 88 -19.16 4.82 -3.10
N GLY A 89 -20.03 5.38 -3.93
CA GLY A 89 -19.62 6.30 -4.98
C GLY A 89 -18.83 5.53 -6.03
#